data_AF-A0A8D8AEM0-F1
#
_entry.id   AF-A0A8D8AEM0-F1
#
_cell.length_a   1.000
_cell.length_b   1.000
_cell.length_c   1.000
_cell.angle_alpha   90.00
_cell.angle_beta   90.00
_cell.angle_gamma   90.00
#
_symmetry.space_group_name_H-M   'P 1'
#
loop_
_entity.id
_entity.type
_entity.pdbx_description
1 polymer ?
#
loop_
_entity_poly.entity_id
_entity_poly.type
_entity_poly.pdbx_seq_one_letter_code
_entity_poly.pdbx_strand_id
1 'polypeptide(L)'
;MAVFPDLVRDLTDYIKKYDEKVAAKWFARALQYNVPQGKKNRGLAAVLAYRMLAKSHELTPENIRRAHYLGWCIEMFQSVFLICDDVMDGSQTRRGQPCWYKVDDVKLTAVNDALMLDAAIFHVLKKQFGDEPYYNKLVEMFNEI
;
A
#
# COMPACT_ATOMS: atom_id res chain seq x y z
N MET A 1 10.92 1.31 7.02
CA MET A 1 10.67 1.70 5.61
C MET A 1 10.38 3.19 5.57
N ALA A 2 11.32 4.01 5.07
CA ALA A 2 11.33 5.46 5.29
C ALA A 2 10.33 6.27 4.43
N VAL A 3 9.87 5.71 3.31
CA VAL A 3 9.09 6.45 2.29
C VAL A 3 7.57 6.43 2.49
N PHE A 4 7.07 5.96 3.63
CA PHE A 4 5.61 5.92 3.87
C PHE A 4 4.94 7.30 3.82
N PRO A 5 5.52 8.35 4.43
CA PRO A 5 4.93 9.68 4.34
C PRO A 5 4.89 10.18 2.89
N ASP A 6 5.91 9.86 2.09
CA ASP A 6 5.94 10.19 0.65
C ASP A 6 4.86 9.43 -0.12
N LEU A 7 4.68 8.14 0.16
CA LEU A 7 3.61 7.33 -0.45
C LEU A 7 2.22 7.90 -0.17
N VAL A 8 1.94 8.27 1.10
CA VAL A 8 0.66 8.88 1.48
C VAL A 8 0.48 10.21 0.77
N ARG A 9 1.52 11.06 0.71
CA ARG A 9 1.47 12.33 -0.03
C ARG A 9 1.17 12.09 -1.52
N ASP A 10 1.94 11.22 -2.15
CA ASP A 10 1.84 10.94 -3.58
C ASP A 10 0.45 10.42 -3.98
N LEU A 11 -0.15 9.55 -3.16
CA LEU A 11 -1.49 9.03 -3.37
C LEU A 11 -2.59 10.06 -3.10
N THR A 12 -2.44 10.84 -2.03
CA THR A 12 -3.42 11.90 -1.72
C THR A 12 -3.39 13.00 -2.76
N ASP A 13 -2.22 13.39 -3.28
CA ASP A 13 -2.08 14.36 -4.38
C ASP A 13 -2.72 13.86 -5.68
N TYR A 14 -2.70 12.54 -5.93
CA TYR A 14 -3.45 11.97 -7.05
C TYR A 14 -4.97 12.11 -6.85
N ILE A 15 -5.47 11.85 -5.64
CA ILE A 15 -6.91 11.93 -5.31
C ILE A 15 -7.41 13.38 -5.33
N LYS A 16 -6.58 14.35 -4.95
CA LYS A 16 -6.95 15.79 -4.97
C LYS A 16 -7.37 16.29 -6.35
N LYS A 17 -7.00 15.59 -7.43
CA LYS A 17 -7.46 15.90 -8.79
C LYS A 17 -8.96 15.67 -8.98
N TYR A 18 -9.57 14.83 -8.13
CA TYR A 18 -10.99 14.49 -8.17
C TYR A 18 -11.75 15.10 -6.98
N ASP A 19 -11.20 15.02 -5.77
CA ASP A 19 -11.72 15.69 -4.58
C ASP A 19 -10.60 15.98 -3.58
N GLU A 20 -10.30 17.26 -3.43
CA GLU A 20 -9.22 17.76 -2.57
C GLU A 20 -9.52 17.66 -1.08
N LYS A 21 -10.79 17.75 -0.67
CA LYS A 21 -11.16 18.05 0.72
C LYS A 21 -11.63 16.83 1.47
N VAL A 22 -12.53 16.04 0.89
CA VAL A 22 -13.17 14.93 1.62
C VAL A 22 -12.46 13.63 1.30
N ALA A 23 -12.43 13.23 0.02
CA ALA A 23 -11.84 11.95 -0.39
C ALA A 23 -10.34 11.85 -0.04
N ALA A 24 -9.55 12.89 -0.31
CA ALA A 24 -8.11 12.85 -0.02
C ALA A 24 -7.80 12.70 1.47
N LYS A 25 -8.56 13.39 2.35
CA LYS A 25 -8.40 13.27 3.80
C LYS A 25 -8.84 11.90 4.32
N TRP A 26 -9.97 11.41 3.81
CA TRP A 26 -10.47 10.07 4.15
C TRP A 26 -9.47 9.00 3.77
N PHE A 27 -8.95 9.04 2.54
CA PHE A 27 -7.99 8.06 2.06
C PHE A 27 -6.66 8.10 2.81
N ALA A 28 -6.16 9.29 3.15
CA ALA A 28 -4.99 9.45 4.01
C ALA A 28 -5.18 8.73 5.35
N ARG A 29 -6.34 8.90 5.99
CA ARG A 29 -6.69 8.23 7.24
C ARG A 29 -6.76 6.72 7.05
N ALA A 30 -7.44 6.22 6.01
CA ALA A 30 -7.55 4.79 5.73
C ALA A 30 -6.17 4.14 5.54
N LEU A 31 -5.27 4.79 4.78
CA LEU A 31 -3.88 4.34 4.60
C LEU A 31 -3.13 4.30 5.93
N GLN A 32 -3.13 5.39 6.68
CA GLN A 32 -2.38 5.52 7.94
C GLN A 32 -2.89 4.58 9.03
N TYR A 33 -4.19 4.29 9.06
CA TYR A 33 -4.78 3.38 10.03
C TYR A 33 -4.39 1.92 9.77
N ASN A 34 -4.45 1.49 8.50
CA ASN A 34 -4.37 0.08 8.13
C ASN A 34 -2.96 -0.38 7.75
N VAL A 35 -2.24 0.42 6.96
CA VAL A 35 -1.03 -0.02 6.24
C VAL A 35 0.24 -0.05 7.10
N PRO A 36 0.61 1.00 7.86
CA PRO A 36 1.89 1.05 8.53
C PRO A 36 1.93 0.22 9.82
N GLN A 37 0.88 -0.52 10.15
CA GLN A 37 0.86 -1.30 11.37
C GLN A 37 1.62 -2.62 11.24
N GLY A 38 1.83 -3.31 12.36
CA GLY A 38 2.49 -4.61 12.38
C GLY A 38 4.00 -4.55 12.11
N LYS A 39 4.58 -5.71 11.76
CA LYS A 39 6.05 -5.89 11.69
C LYS A 39 6.67 -5.45 10.36
N LYS A 40 5.86 -5.26 9.30
CA LYS A 40 6.30 -4.87 7.94
C LYS A 40 7.27 -5.86 7.29
N ASN A 41 7.22 -7.12 7.72
CA ASN A 41 8.20 -8.13 7.30
C ASN A 41 8.15 -8.39 5.79
N ARG A 42 6.96 -8.33 5.16
CA ARG A 42 6.81 -8.64 3.72
C ARG A 42 7.44 -7.54 2.88
N GLY A 43 7.13 -6.28 3.20
CA GLY A 43 7.72 -5.12 2.54
C GLY A 43 9.23 -5.02 2.77
N LEU A 44 9.70 -5.27 4.00
CA LEU A 44 11.13 -5.27 4.31
C LEU A 44 11.87 -6.41 3.59
N ALA A 45 11.28 -7.61 3.50
CA ALA A 45 11.87 -8.73 2.77
C ALA A 45 12.09 -8.39 1.30
N ALA A 46 11.15 -7.71 0.64
CA ALA A 46 11.31 -7.28 -0.76
C ALA A 46 12.49 -6.31 -0.93
N VAL A 47 12.64 -5.35 -0.02
CA VAL A 47 13.76 -4.39 -0.04
C VAL A 47 15.10 -5.10 0.20
N LEU A 48 15.15 -6.03 1.16
CA LEU A 48 16.37 -6.79 1.45
C LEU A 48 16.75 -7.70 0.29
N ALA A 49 15.78 -8.37 -0.33
CA ALA A 49 16.00 -9.18 -1.52
C ALA A 49 16.59 -8.35 -2.66
N TYR A 50 16.04 -7.14 -2.93
CA TYR A 50 16.60 -6.22 -3.91
C TYR A 50 18.07 -5.89 -3.59
N ARG A 51 18.39 -5.54 -2.33
CA ARG A 51 19.75 -5.20 -1.91
C ARG A 51 20.74 -6.36 -2.05
N MET A 52 20.29 -7.59 -1.87
CA MET A 52 21.13 -8.79 -1.94
C MET A 52 21.35 -9.28 -3.38
N LEU A 53 20.37 -9.08 -4.26
CA LEU A 53 20.37 -9.65 -5.61
C LEU A 53 20.77 -8.66 -6.70
N ALA A 54 20.57 -7.36 -6.47
CA ALA A 54 20.92 -6.32 -7.43
C ALA A 54 22.45 -6.20 -7.60
N LYS A 55 22.89 -5.85 -8.80
CA LYS A 55 24.31 -5.59 -9.07
C LYS A 55 24.74 -4.32 -8.33
N SER A 56 26.02 -4.22 -7.99
CA SER A 56 26.53 -3.07 -7.20
C SER A 56 26.22 -1.70 -7.81
N HIS A 57 26.20 -1.56 -9.13
CA HIS A 57 25.88 -0.30 -9.81
C HIS A 57 24.37 0.03 -9.81
N GLU A 58 23.51 -0.95 -9.55
CA GLU A 58 22.05 -0.78 -9.46
C GLU A 58 21.61 -0.38 -8.04
N LEU A 59 22.49 -0.48 -7.04
CA LEU A 59 22.26 -0.08 -5.65
C LEU A 59 22.32 1.45 -5.46
N THR A 60 21.71 2.18 -6.40
CA THR A 60 21.58 3.64 -6.31
C THR A 60 20.52 4.02 -5.26
N PRO A 61 20.61 5.23 -4.67
CA PRO A 61 19.60 5.73 -3.76
C PRO A 61 18.18 5.69 -4.34
N GLU A 62 18.04 5.98 -5.64
CA GLU A 62 16.74 5.98 -6.31
C GLU A 62 16.16 4.57 -6.47
N ASN A 63 16.96 3.58 -6.88
CA ASN A 63 16.45 2.22 -7.00
C ASN A 63 16.12 1.61 -5.64
N ILE A 64 16.90 1.92 -4.60
CA ILE A 64 16.58 1.54 -3.22
C ILE A 64 15.26 2.17 -2.78
N ARG A 65 15.03 3.45 -3.12
CA ARG A 65 13.78 4.15 -2.85
C ARG A 65 12.60 3.48 -3.56
N ARG A 66 12.76 3.11 -4.84
CA ARG A 66 11.75 2.35 -5.61
C ARG A 66 11.48 0.97 -5.00
N ALA A 67 12.51 0.26 -4.54
CA ALA A 67 12.32 -1.00 -3.81
C ALA A 67 11.51 -0.81 -2.52
N HIS A 68 11.68 0.33 -1.82
CA HIS A 68 10.82 0.68 -0.68
C HIS A 68 9.37 0.97 -1.10
N TYR A 69 9.12 1.61 -2.25
CA TYR A 69 7.77 1.77 -2.79
C TYR A 69 7.11 0.42 -3.11
N LEU A 70 7.85 -0.50 -3.74
CA LEU A 70 7.37 -1.86 -4.00
C LEU A 70 7.06 -2.59 -2.68
N GLY A 71 7.94 -2.48 -1.69
CA GLY A 71 7.71 -3.04 -0.35
C GLY A 71 6.43 -2.51 0.30
N TRP A 72 6.10 -1.23 0.10
CA TRP A 72 4.83 -0.67 0.56
C TRP A 72 3.63 -1.15 -0.24
N CYS A 73 3.75 -1.35 -1.55
CA CYS A 73 2.69 -1.96 -2.35
C CYS A 73 2.31 -3.35 -1.81
N ILE A 74 3.31 -4.13 -1.37
CA ILE A 74 3.09 -5.46 -0.75
C ILE A 74 2.38 -5.33 0.61
N GLU A 75 2.76 -4.37 1.46
CA GLU A 75 2.08 -4.14 2.74
C GLU A 75 0.66 -3.57 2.56
N MET A 76 0.43 -2.75 1.52
CA MET A 76 -0.90 -2.30 1.11
C MET A 76 -1.75 -3.48 0.69
N PHE A 77 -1.22 -4.36 -0.17
CA PHE A 77 -1.89 -5.57 -0.62
C PHE A 77 -2.32 -6.47 0.55
N GLN A 78 -1.42 -6.71 1.51
CA GLN A 78 -1.78 -7.41 2.74
C GLN A 78 -2.90 -6.69 3.50
N SER A 79 -2.87 -5.35 3.56
CA SER A 79 -3.87 -4.58 4.28
C SER A 79 -5.26 -4.65 3.64
N VAL A 80 -5.34 -4.73 2.32
CA VAL A 80 -6.60 -5.00 1.59
C VAL A 80 -7.22 -6.30 2.08
N PHE A 81 -6.46 -7.39 2.07
CA PHE A 81 -6.94 -8.68 2.56
C PHE A 81 -7.36 -8.64 4.03
N LEU A 82 -6.58 -7.99 4.89
CA LEU A 82 -6.92 -7.90 6.32
C LEU A 82 -8.22 -7.13 6.57
N ILE A 83 -8.48 -6.05 5.82
CA ILE A 83 -9.74 -5.32 5.95
C ILE A 83 -10.91 -6.21 5.52
N CYS A 84 -10.79 -6.90 4.38
CA CYS A 84 -11.83 -7.80 3.90
C CYS A 84 -12.06 -8.99 4.86
N ASP A 85 -10.98 -9.64 5.32
CA ASP A 85 -10.96 -10.74 6.30
C ASP A 85 -11.66 -10.32 7.60
N ASP A 86 -11.29 -9.16 8.15
CA ASP A 86 -11.89 -8.66 9.38
C ASP A 86 -13.41 -8.46 9.25
N VAL A 87 -13.90 -8.03 8.08
CA VAL A 87 -15.32 -7.88 7.78
C VAL A 87 -16.00 -9.23 7.63
N MET A 88 -15.43 -10.16 6.85
CA MET A 88 -15.98 -11.49 6.60
C MET A 88 -16.11 -12.31 7.89
N ASP A 89 -15.11 -12.23 8.76
CA ASP A 89 -15.04 -13.00 10.00
C ASP A 89 -15.73 -12.33 11.19
N GLY A 90 -16.21 -11.10 11.03
CA GLY A 90 -16.79 -10.35 12.15
C GLY A 90 -15.77 -10.03 13.26
N SER A 91 -14.49 -9.90 12.89
CA SER A 91 -13.38 -9.65 13.82
C SER A 91 -13.54 -8.32 14.56
N GLN A 92 -13.11 -8.28 15.83
CA GLN A 92 -13.27 -7.08 16.67
C GLN A 92 -12.02 -6.20 16.66
N THR A 93 -10.84 -6.81 16.73
CA THR A 93 -9.56 -6.10 16.81
C THR A 93 -8.52 -6.69 15.88
N ARG A 94 -7.64 -5.83 15.38
CA ARG A 94 -6.49 -6.17 14.55
C ARG A 94 -5.28 -5.36 14.99
N ARG A 95 -4.16 -6.01 15.30
CA ARG A 95 -2.90 -5.36 15.71
C ARG A 95 -3.08 -4.40 16.90
N GLY A 96 -3.95 -4.75 17.85
CA GLY A 96 -4.17 -3.98 19.09
C GLY A 96 -5.13 -2.78 18.96
N GLN A 97 -5.72 -2.57 17.78
CA GLN A 97 -6.74 -1.54 17.54
C GLN A 97 -8.04 -2.18 17.03
N PRO A 98 -9.20 -1.49 17.10
CA PRO A 98 -10.41 -1.95 16.43
C PRO A 98 -10.15 -2.28 14.96
N CYS A 99 -10.82 -3.31 14.43
CA CYS A 99 -10.81 -3.55 12.98
C CYS A 99 -11.36 -2.31 12.25
N TRP A 100 -10.91 -2.05 11.02
CA TRP A 100 -11.27 -0.80 10.32
C TRP A 100 -12.79 -0.60 10.21
N TYR A 101 -13.52 -1.67 9.90
CA TYR A 101 -14.99 -1.65 9.82
C TYR A 101 -15.71 -1.49 11.17
N LYS A 102 -15.00 -1.62 12.30
CA LYS A 102 -15.53 -1.34 13.65
C LYS A 102 -15.33 0.11 14.07
N VAL A 103 -14.60 0.92 13.31
CA VAL A 103 -14.49 2.36 13.58
C VAL A 103 -15.82 3.03 13.27
N ASP A 104 -16.31 3.86 14.22
CA ASP A 104 -17.70 4.33 14.29
C ASP A 104 -18.22 4.97 13.00
N ASP A 105 -17.40 5.74 12.30
CA ASP A 105 -17.78 6.43 11.07
C ASP A 105 -17.45 5.64 9.78
N VAL A 106 -16.73 4.53 9.90
CA VAL A 106 -16.29 3.70 8.76
C VAL A 106 -17.33 2.63 8.44
N LYS A 107 -17.63 1.73 9.40
CA LYS A 107 -18.58 0.61 9.18
C LYS A 107 -18.26 -0.16 7.89
N LEU A 108 -19.26 -0.47 7.07
CA LEU A 108 -19.09 -1.21 5.82
C LEU A 108 -18.42 -0.38 4.69
N THR A 109 -18.22 0.92 4.87
CA THR A 109 -17.38 1.73 3.96
C THR A 109 -15.95 1.16 3.88
N ALA A 110 -15.51 0.43 4.92
CA ALA A 110 -14.27 -0.32 4.91
C ALA A 110 -14.08 -1.22 3.68
N VAL A 111 -15.15 -1.80 3.12
CA VAL A 111 -15.08 -2.62 1.90
C VAL A 111 -14.66 -1.76 0.71
N ASN A 112 -15.27 -0.58 0.55
CA ASN A 112 -14.88 0.36 -0.50
C ASN A 112 -13.45 0.88 -0.27
N ASP A 113 -13.07 1.16 0.97
CA ASP A 113 -11.71 1.60 1.30
C ASP A 113 -10.67 0.53 0.93
N ALA A 114 -10.96 -0.76 1.12
CA ALA A 114 -10.11 -1.85 0.67
C ALA A 114 -9.94 -1.85 -0.86
N LEU A 115 -11.02 -1.68 -1.62
CA LEU A 115 -10.97 -1.56 -3.08
C LEU A 115 -10.17 -0.33 -3.54
N MET A 116 -10.30 0.80 -2.83
CA MET A 116 -9.50 2.00 -3.11
C MET A 116 -8.01 1.78 -2.81
N LEU A 117 -7.67 1.07 -1.73
CA LEU A 117 -6.30 0.69 -1.42
C LEU A 117 -5.73 -0.21 -2.52
N ASP A 118 -6.51 -1.18 -3.00
CA ASP A 118 -6.11 -2.08 -4.08
C ASP A 118 -5.83 -1.32 -5.38
N ALA A 119 -6.76 -0.47 -5.83
CA ALA A 119 -6.56 0.38 -7.01
C ALA A 119 -5.33 1.31 -6.87
N ALA A 120 -5.07 1.81 -5.66
CA ALA A 120 -3.93 2.66 -5.38
C ALA A 120 -2.58 1.93 -5.52
N ILE A 121 -2.52 0.61 -5.31
CA ILE A 121 -1.32 -0.19 -5.56
C ILE A 121 -0.92 -0.04 -7.03
N PHE A 122 -1.84 -0.28 -7.96
CA PHE A 122 -1.57 -0.19 -9.39
C PHE A 122 -1.19 1.23 -9.83
N HIS A 123 -1.75 2.26 -9.19
CA HIS A 123 -1.31 3.64 -9.40
C HIS A 123 0.16 3.84 -9.01
N VAL A 124 0.59 3.34 -7.85
CA VAL A 124 1.97 3.42 -7.39
C VAL A 124 2.90 2.63 -8.30
N LEU A 125 2.51 1.41 -8.69
CA LEU A 125 3.28 0.59 -9.61
C LEU A 125 3.50 1.31 -10.94
N LYS A 126 2.44 1.89 -11.52
CA LYS A 126 2.55 2.67 -12.77
C LYS A 126 3.45 3.88 -12.61
N LYS A 127 3.32 4.63 -11.51
CA LYS A 127 4.12 5.83 -11.27
C LYS A 127 5.60 5.53 -11.07
N GLN A 128 5.92 4.45 -10.38
CA GLN A 128 7.30 4.12 -10.00
C GLN A 128 8.02 3.24 -11.02
N PHE A 129 7.29 2.43 -11.79
CA PHE A 129 7.85 1.41 -12.67
C PHE A 129 7.29 1.44 -14.09
N GLY A 130 6.37 2.35 -14.43
CA GLY A 130 5.65 2.32 -15.71
C GLY A 130 6.53 2.39 -16.97
N ASP A 131 7.70 3.01 -16.88
CA ASP A 131 8.65 3.13 -17.99
C ASP A 131 9.67 1.97 -18.04
N GLU A 132 9.59 1.03 -17.10
CA GLU A 132 10.50 -0.12 -17.05
C GLU A 132 10.05 -1.25 -17.95
N PRO A 133 10.99 -1.97 -18.59
CA PRO A 133 10.66 -3.11 -19.45
C PRO A 133 9.94 -4.25 -18.70
N TYR A 134 10.08 -4.32 -17.38
CA TYR A 134 9.47 -5.35 -16.53
C TYR A 134 8.14 -4.91 -15.88
N TYR A 135 7.62 -3.72 -16.17
CA TYR A 135 6.38 -3.20 -15.56
C TYR A 135 5.20 -4.17 -15.70
N ASN A 136 4.94 -4.69 -16.90
CA ASN A 136 3.80 -5.58 -17.14
C ASN A 136 3.90 -6.86 -16.31
N LYS A 137 5.10 -7.47 -16.25
CA LYS A 137 5.34 -8.64 -15.41
C LYS A 137 5.10 -8.34 -13.93
N LEU A 138 5.48 -7.15 -13.48
CA LEU A 138 5.23 -6.74 -12.09
C LEU A 138 3.71 -6.63 -11.82
N VAL A 139 2.94 -6.06 -12.74
CA VAL A 139 1.48 -5.96 -12.63
C VAL A 139 0.82 -7.35 -12.66
N GLU A 140 1.26 -8.23 -13.57
CA GLU A 140 0.79 -9.63 -13.64
C GLU A 140 1.02 -10.35 -12.31
N MET A 141 2.20 -10.24 -11.71
CA MET A 141 2.50 -10.86 -10.42
C MET A 141 1.59 -10.41 -9.28
N PHE A 142 1.15 -9.15 -9.25
CA PHE A 142 0.19 -8.68 -8.24
C PHE A 142 -1.23 -9.23 -8.49
N ASN A 143 -1.57 -9.58 -9.72
CA ASN A 143 -2.89 -10.11 -10.10
C ASN A 143 -2.98 -11.65 -10.05
N GLU A 144 -1.86 -12.35 -9.94
CA GLU A 144 -1.82 -13.82 -9.83
C GLU A 144 -2.14 -14.34 -8.41
N ILE A 145 -2.22 -13.45 -7.42
CA ILE A 145 -2.47 -13.78 -6.00
C ILE A 145 -3.92 -13.46 -5.65
#